data_AF-A0A396S8P8-F1
#
_entry.id   AF-A0A396S8P8-F1
#
_cell.length_a   1.000
_cell.length_b   1.000
_cell.length_c   1.000
_cell.angle_alpha   90.00
_cell.angle_beta   90.00
_cell.angle_gamma   90.00
#
_symmetry.space_group_name_H-M   'P 1'
#
loop_
_entity.id
_entity.type
_entity.pdbx_description
1 polymer ?
#
loop_
_entity_poly.entity_id
_entity_poly.type
_entity_poly.pdbx_seq_one_letter_code
_entity_poly.pdbx_strand_id
1 'polypeptide(L)'
;MRGALVAAAGLVLSGCALFATSPEQGPEQRVMGLLEHSGGNSWQLQPCSGREALVVEDGAGLEELFAELAQPGQSAIFVDVSGRLVGQGVLQVSQVWRMQSVGRGCADQVGAIARWVALGDDPLWQAELGEQGMRLNTREWVPVIDEQLPGVALNFRTLRGEAAELWIYPQGCRAIPGSFFHQRAVLEHDGLRQEGCAYRGW
;
A
#
# COMPACT_ATOMS: atom_id res chain seq x y z
N MET A 1 -56.76 -34.94 -54.60
CA MET A 1 -55.63 -34.68 -55.52
C MET A 1 -55.10 -33.29 -55.27
N ARG A 2 -53.76 -33.13 -55.29
CA ARG A 2 -52.94 -31.90 -55.27
C ARG A 2 -52.65 -31.30 -53.89
N GLY A 3 -51.49 -31.71 -53.35
CA GLY A 3 -50.78 -30.96 -52.32
C GLY A 3 -49.97 -29.81 -52.91
N ALA A 4 -49.47 -28.94 -52.03
CA ALA A 4 -48.38 -28.01 -52.30
C ALA A 4 -47.52 -27.85 -51.04
N LEU A 5 -46.21 -27.87 -51.28
CA LEU A 5 -45.08 -27.87 -50.34
C LEU A 5 -44.69 -26.45 -49.86
N VAL A 6 -44.10 -26.38 -48.65
CA VAL A 6 -42.85 -25.66 -48.24
C VAL A 6 -42.84 -24.12 -48.42
N ALA A 7 -42.42 -23.25 -47.49
CA ALA A 7 -41.17 -23.25 -46.73
C ALA A 7 -41.30 -22.35 -45.48
N ALA A 8 -40.88 -22.86 -44.31
CA ALA A 8 -40.49 -22.02 -43.18
C ALA A 8 -38.96 -21.91 -43.21
N ALA A 9 -38.45 -20.78 -43.70
CA ALA A 9 -37.03 -20.47 -43.66
C ALA A 9 -36.67 -19.95 -42.26
N GLY A 10 -36.34 -20.87 -41.35
CA GLY A 10 -35.71 -20.53 -40.08
C GLY A 10 -34.23 -20.21 -40.30
N LEU A 11 -33.87 -18.93 -40.35
CA LEU A 11 -32.48 -18.47 -40.23
C LEU A 11 -31.99 -18.81 -38.81
N VAL A 12 -31.24 -19.89 -38.67
CA VAL A 12 -30.53 -20.20 -37.43
C VAL A 12 -29.22 -19.42 -37.45
N LEU A 13 -29.21 -18.26 -36.81
CA LEU A 13 -27.99 -17.51 -36.53
C LEU A 13 -27.23 -18.22 -35.40
N SER A 14 -26.34 -19.15 -35.74
CA SER A 14 -25.37 -19.72 -34.81
C SER A 14 -24.21 -18.73 -34.62
N GLY A 15 -24.41 -17.75 -33.73
CA GLY A 15 -23.33 -16.89 -33.24
C GLY A 15 -22.60 -17.57 -32.09
N CYS A 16 -21.44 -18.18 -32.35
CA CYS A 16 -20.50 -18.51 -31.29
C CYS A 16 -19.86 -17.20 -30.82
N ALA A 17 -20.41 -16.58 -29.78
CA ALA A 17 -19.71 -15.54 -29.05
C ALA A 17 -18.50 -16.19 -28.36
N LEU A 18 -17.33 -16.08 -28.98
CA LEU A 18 -16.04 -16.32 -28.34
C LEU A 18 -15.83 -15.22 -27.30
N PHE A 19 -16.42 -15.39 -26.12
CA PHE A 19 -16.02 -14.63 -24.95
C PHE A 19 -14.59 -15.04 -24.61
N ALA A 20 -13.62 -14.20 -24.96
CA ALA A 20 -12.28 -14.31 -24.41
C ALA A 20 -12.43 -14.24 -22.90
N THR A 21 -12.18 -15.35 -22.21
CA THR A 21 -12.08 -15.38 -20.76
C THR A 21 -10.91 -14.48 -20.38
N SER A 22 -11.19 -13.28 -19.87
CA SER A 22 -10.16 -12.45 -19.26
C SER A 22 -9.37 -13.30 -18.26
N PRO A 23 -8.03 -13.17 -18.22
CA PRO A 23 -7.23 -13.95 -17.29
C PRO A 23 -7.81 -13.81 -15.88
N GLU A 24 -7.98 -14.93 -15.17
CA GLU A 24 -8.53 -14.91 -13.82
C GLU A 24 -7.69 -13.98 -12.95
N GLN A 25 -8.34 -12.98 -12.37
CA GLN A 25 -7.73 -12.02 -11.46
C GLN A 25 -8.08 -12.44 -10.03
N GLY A 26 -7.06 -12.63 -9.21
CA GLY A 26 -7.25 -12.84 -7.78
C GLY A 26 -7.78 -11.60 -7.06
N PRO A 27 -8.24 -11.74 -5.81
CA PRO A 27 -8.63 -10.60 -4.99
C PRO A 27 -7.43 -9.68 -4.74
N GLU A 28 -7.72 -8.41 -4.43
CA GLU A 28 -6.69 -7.47 -4.00
C GLU A 28 -6.11 -7.91 -2.65
N GLN A 29 -4.79 -7.96 -2.59
CA GLN A 29 -4.05 -8.40 -1.41
C GLN A 29 -2.90 -7.45 -1.14
N ARG A 30 -2.55 -7.32 0.14
CA ARG A 30 -1.38 -6.57 0.57
C ARG A 30 -0.21 -7.53 0.77
N VAL A 31 0.95 -7.18 0.22
CA VAL A 31 2.16 -7.98 0.32
C VAL A 31 3.31 -7.08 0.77
N MET A 32 3.99 -7.51 1.82
CA MET A 32 5.23 -6.90 2.30
C MET A 32 6.39 -7.83 1.96
N GLY A 33 7.52 -7.26 1.54
CA GLY A 33 8.66 -8.07 1.13
C GLY A 33 9.89 -7.25 0.76
N LEU A 34 10.90 -7.94 0.26
CA LEU A 34 12.05 -7.34 -0.40
C LEU A 34 11.79 -7.34 -1.90
N LEU A 35 11.79 -6.16 -2.52
CA LEU A 35 11.73 -6.00 -3.96
C LEU A 35 13.16 -5.98 -4.50
N GLU A 36 13.45 -6.82 -5.48
CA GLU A 36 14.75 -6.91 -6.13
C GLU A 36 14.60 -7.03 -7.65
N HIS A 37 15.65 -6.63 -8.35
CA HIS A 37 15.74 -6.77 -9.79
C HIS A 37 16.33 -8.13 -10.14
N SER A 38 15.57 -9.00 -10.82
CA SER A 38 15.99 -10.40 -11.09
C SER A 38 16.80 -10.61 -12.36
N GLY A 39 17.38 -9.54 -12.91
CA GLY A 39 18.04 -9.53 -14.21
C GLY A 39 17.04 -9.33 -15.35
N GLY A 40 17.50 -8.73 -16.47
CA GLY A 40 16.60 -8.32 -17.56
C GLY A 40 15.79 -7.07 -17.22
N ASN A 41 14.48 -7.05 -17.53
CA ASN A 41 13.52 -6.00 -17.13
C ASN A 41 12.46 -6.62 -16.19
N SER A 42 12.87 -7.50 -15.27
CA SER A 42 11.94 -8.29 -14.45
C SER A 42 12.19 -8.11 -12.96
N TRP A 43 11.14 -7.73 -12.25
CA TRP A 43 11.15 -7.49 -10.81
C TRP A 43 10.63 -8.71 -10.06
N GLN A 44 11.24 -9.00 -8.91
CA GLN A 44 10.80 -10.03 -7.99
C GLN A 44 10.58 -9.45 -6.60
N LEU A 45 9.51 -9.90 -5.94
CA LEU A 45 9.21 -9.58 -4.55
C LEU A 45 9.29 -10.85 -3.72
N GLN A 46 10.26 -10.92 -2.82
CA GLN A 46 10.39 -11.98 -1.82
C GLN A 46 9.53 -11.63 -0.60
N PRO A 47 8.39 -12.30 -0.34
CA PRO A 47 7.49 -11.89 0.73
C PRO A 47 8.09 -12.11 2.11
N CYS A 48 7.84 -11.19 3.05
CA CYS A 48 8.28 -11.29 4.45
C CYS A 48 7.76 -12.56 5.16
N SER A 49 6.66 -13.13 4.68
CA SER A 49 6.10 -14.39 5.18
C SER A 49 6.95 -15.63 4.89
N GLY A 50 8.02 -15.51 4.07
CA GLY A 50 8.83 -16.67 3.63
C GLY A 50 8.17 -17.53 2.55
N ARG A 51 7.12 -17.00 1.88
CA ARG A 51 6.50 -17.63 0.71
C ARG A 51 7.43 -17.52 -0.51
N GLU A 52 7.09 -18.21 -1.60
CA GLU A 52 7.81 -18.11 -2.86
C GLU A 52 7.83 -16.66 -3.39
N ALA A 53 8.92 -16.30 -4.08
CA ALA A 53 9.07 -15.01 -4.73
C ALA A 53 7.99 -14.80 -5.80
N LEU A 54 7.45 -13.59 -5.86
CA LEU A 54 6.44 -13.20 -6.83
C LEU A 54 7.11 -12.38 -7.94
N VAL A 55 6.83 -12.71 -9.20
CA VAL A 55 7.15 -11.80 -10.30
C VAL A 55 6.24 -10.58 -10.20
N VAL A 56 6.81 -9.39 -10.33
CA VAL A 56 6.08 -8.13 -10.17
C VAL A 56 5.91 -7.43 -11.51
N GLU A 57 4.69 -7.00 -11.77
CA GLU A 57 4.36 -6.05 -12.84
C GLU A 57 4.07 -4.68 -12.20
N ASP A 58 4.78 -3.65 -12.67
CA ASP A 58 4.65 -2.30 -12.16
C ASP A 58 3.40 -1.61 -12.72
N GLY A 59 2.42 -1.36 -11.86
CA GLY A 59 1.24 -0.53 -12.14
C GLY A 59 1.17 0.75 -11.30
N ALA A 60 2.19 1.06 -10.49
CA ALA A 60 2.14 2.11 -9.47
C ALA A 60 3.41 2.99 -9.41
N GLY A 61 4.30 2.92 -10.41
CA GLY A 61 5.57 3.66 -10.42
C GLY A 61 6.60 3.06 -9.47
N LEU A 62 6.54 1.75 -9.24
CA LEU A 62 7.41 0.98 -8.37
C LEU A 62 8.88 1.08 -8.82
N GLU A 63 9.16 0.99 -10.12
CA GLU A 63 10.52 1.04 -10.67
C GLU A 63 11.16 2.41 -10.49
N GLU A 64 10.42 3.48 -10.81
CA GLU A 64 10.87 4.86 -10.61
C GLU A 64 11.16 5.14 -9.13
N LEU A 65 10.27 4.68 -8.24
CA LEU A 65 10.43 4.84 -6.81
C LEU A 65 11.62 4.04 -6.26
N PHE A 66 11.86 2.83 -6.77
CA PHE A 66 13.04 2.04 -6.40
C PHE A 66 14.32 2.77 -6.80
N ALA A 67 14.39 3.26 -8.04
CA ALA A 67 15.54 4.00 -8.56
C ALA A 67 15.81 5.29 -7.78
N GLU A 68 14.75 5.94 -7.27
CA GLU A 68 14.85 7.13 -6.42
C GLU A 68 15.43 6.80 -5.02
N LEU A 69 14.98 5.71 -4.40
CA LEU A 69 15.21 5.45 -2.98
C LEU A 69 16.40 4.53 -2.68
N ALA A 70 16.74 3.63 -3.62
CA ALA A 70 17.82 2.67 -3.44
C ALA A 70 19.17 3.39 -3.31
N GLN A 71 19.99 2.94 -2.36
CA GLN A 71 21.35 3.44 -2.22
C GLN A 71 22.29 2.80 -3.24
N PRO A 72 23.43 3.43 -3.58
CA PRO A 72 24.43 2.82 -4.46
C PRO A 72 24.81 1.41 -4.00
N GLY A 73 24.65 0.43 -4.90
CA GLY A 73 24.94 -0.98 -4.63
C GLY A 73 23.83 -1.77 -3.93
N GLN A 74 22.70 -1.16 -3.57
CA GLN A 74 21.53 -1.90 -3.09
C GLN A 74 20.81 -2.55 -4.28
N SER A 75 20.74 -3.88 -4.27
CA SER A 75 20.00 -4.66 -5.26
C SER A 75 18.58 -5.01 -4.82
N ALA A 76 18.27 -4.82 -3.53
CA ALA A 76 16.97 -5.10 -2.94
C ALA A 76 16.63 -4.08 -1.85
N ILE A 77 15.37 -3.64 -1.79
CA ILE A 77 14.86 -2.76 -0.74
C ILE A 77 13.48 -3.23 -0.28
N PHE A 78 13.07 -2.81 0.92
CA PHE A 78 11.78 -3.19 1.48
C PHE A 78 10.63 -2.48 0.75
N VAL A 79 9.55 -3.22 0.50
CA VAL A 79 8.28 -2.69 -0.02
C VAL A 79 7.09 -3.25 0.75
N ASP A 80 6.04 -2.43 0.80
CA ASP A 80 4.71 -2.78 1.25
C ASP A 80 3.72 -2.28 0.20
N VAL A 81 3.08 -3.22 -0.51
CA VAL A 81 2.28 -2.94 -1.70
C VAL A 81 0.92 -3.63 -1.63
N SER A 82 -0.09 -3.04 -2.29
CA SER A 82 -1.29 -3.77 -2.69
C SER A 82 -1.20 -4.18 -4.15
N GLY A 83 -1.79 -5.31 -4.49
CA GLY A 83 -1.90 -5.77 -5.87
C GLY A 83 -2.84 -6.97 -6.01
N ARG A 84 -3.02 -7.43 -7.26
CA ARG A 84 -3.76 -8.65 -7.58
C ARG A 84 -2.83 -9.64 -8.26
N LEU A 85 -3.02 -10.92 -7.97
CA LEU A 85 -2.35 -11.98 -8.73
C LEU A 85 -3.11 -12.19 -10.04
N VAL A 86 -2.39 -12.20 -11.15
CA VAL A 86 -2.94 -12.42 -12.50
C VAL A 86 -2.21 -13.59 -13.17
N GLY A 87 -2.96 -14.39 -13.94
CA GLY A 87 -2.39 -15.50 -14.70
C GLY A 87 -1.62 -16.50 -13.82
N GLN A 88 -0.34 -16.71 -14.14
CA GLN A 88 0.54 -17.67 -13.45
C GLN A 88 1.14 -17.15 -12.13
N GLY A 89 0.46 -16.24 -11.43
CA GLY A 89 0.92 -15.71 -10.14
C GLY A 89 1.80 -14.46 -10.23
N VAL A 90 1.69 -13.70 -11.31
CA VAL A 90 2.32 -12.36 -11.41
C VAL A 90 1.54 -11.40 -10.53
N LEU A 91 2.24 -10.66 -9.67
CA LEU A 91 1.65 -9.62 -8.84
C LEU A 91 1.61 -8.31 -9.62
N GLN A 92 0.42 -7.91 -10.07
CA GLN A 92 0.19 -6.60 -10.65
C GLN A 92 -0.05 -5.60 -9.51
N VAL A 93 0.91 -4.70 -9.29
CA VAL A 93 0.89 -3.74 -8.18
C VAL A 93 -0.07 -2.59 -8.48
N SER A 94 -1.01 -2.34 -7.57
CA SER A 94 -1.98 -1.24 -7.65
C SER A 94 -1.63 -0.06 -6.75
N GLN A 95 -0.87 -0.28 -5.68
CA GLN A 95 -0.48 0.76 -4.74
C GLN A 95 0.80 0.42 -4.00
N VAL A 96 1.67 1.42 -3.81
CA VAL A 96 2.79 1.36 -2.87
C VAL A 96 2.40 2.09 -1.58
N TRP A 97 2.32 1.37 -0.46
CA TRP A 97 2.03 1.96 0.86
C TRP A 97 3.29 2.55 1.49
N ARG A 98 4.41 1.85 1.32
CA ARG A 98 5.72 2.18 1.86
C ARG A 98 6.83 1.50 1.05
N MET A 99 7.93 2.19 0.82
CA MET A 99 9.16 1.64 0.22
C MET A 99 10.36 2.24 0.94
N GLN A 100 11.32 1.43 1.36
CA GLN A 100 12.42 1.91 2.21
C GLN A 100 13.74 1.21 1.89
N SER A 101 14.80 1.97 1.63
CA SER A 101 16.18 1.48 1.53
C SER A 101 16.85 1.25 2.88
N VAL A 102 16.29 1.83 3.95
CA VAL A 102 16.76 1.67 5.34
C VAL A 102 15.58 1.53 6.29
N GLY A 103 15.80 0.86 7.42
CA GLY A 103 14.80 0.67 8.46
C GLY A 103 14.57 -0.81 8.79
N ARG A 104 13.48 -1.09 9.49
CA ARG A 104 13.18 -2.44 9.98
C ARG A 104 12.62 -3.38 8.91
N GLY A 105 12.00 -2.85 7.85
CA GLY A 105 11.42 -3.64 6.76
C GLY A 105 10.54 -4.80 7.27
N CYS A 106 10.84 -6.03 6.86
CA CYS A 106 10.11 -7.23 7.29
C CYS A 106 10.12 -7.48 8.81
N ALA A 107 11.09 -6.93 9.55
CA ALA A 107 11.11 -7.04 11.00
C ALA A 107 10.18 -6.02 11.69
N ASP A 108 9.58 -5.09 10.96
CA ASP A 108 8.60 -4.13 11.50
C ASP A 108 7.29 -4.85 11.86
N GLN A 109 6.84 -4.66 13.10
CA GLN A 109 5.62 -5.25 13.65
C GLN A 109 4.60 -4.19 14.08
N VAL A 110 4.94 -2.89 13.97
CA VAL A 110 4.11 -1.81 14.51
C VAL A 110 2.78 -1.73 13.76
N GLY A 111 2.80 -1.89 12.44
CA GLY A 111 1.58 -1.86 11.64
C GLY A 111 0.61 -3.01 11.90
N ALA A 112 1.00 -4.08 12.58
CA ALA A 112 0.11 -5.16 12.98
C ALA A 112 -0.78 -4.81 14.19
N ILE A 113 -0.39 -3.79 14.97
CA ILE A 113 -1.12 -3.34 16.18
C ILE A 113 -1.68 -1.92 16.06
N ALA A 114 -1.28 -1.17 15.04
CA ALA A 114 -1.68 0.22 14.82
C ALA A 114 -2.43 0.36 13.50
N ARG A 115 -3.59 1.03 13.53
CA ARG A 115 -4.35 1.44 12.33
C ARG A 115 -3.55 2.44 11.49
N TRP A 116 -2.85 3.37 12.12
CA TRP A 116 -1.95 4.32 11.48
C TRP A 116 -0.64 4.40 12.24
N VAL A 117 0.45 4.54 11.50
CA VAL A 117 1.77 4.83 12.05
C VAL A 117 2.31 6.06 11.33
N ALA A 118 2.63 7.10 12.10
CA ALA A 118 3.22 8.34 11.63
C ALA A 118 4.58 8.53 12.30
N LEU A 119 5.54 9.08 11.57
CA LEU A 119 6.91 9.26 12.04
C LEU A 119 7.61 10.41 11.33
N GLY A 120 8.56 11.05 12.03
CA GLY A 120 9.47 12.05 11.49
C GLY A 120 10.91 11.74 11.88
N ASP A 121 11.88 12.29 11.14
CA ASP A 121 13.31 12.01 11.29
C ASP A 121 14.06 13.11 12.05
N ASP A 122 13.79 14.39 11.73
CA ASP A 122 14.42 15.54 12.38
C ASP A 122 13.38 16.65 12.70
N PRO A 123 12.90 16.77 13.95
CA PRO A 123 13.22 15.89 15.09
C PRO A 123 12.62 14.48 14.93
N LEU A 124 13.23 13.50 15.61
CA LEU A 124 12.73 12.13 15.65
C LEU A 124 11.45 12.03 16.49
N TRP A 125 10.37 11.54 15.88
CA TRP A 125 9.13 11.23 16.58
C TRP A 125 8.39 10.08 15.91
N GLN A 126 7.56 9.37 16.68
CA GLN A 126 6.66 8.33 16.18
C GLN A 126 5.33 8.39 16.93
N ALA A 127 4.23 8.50 16.18
CA ALA A 127 2.87 8.38 16.68
C ALA A 127 2.22 7.12 16.10
N GLU A 128 1.71 6.26 16.98
CA GLU A 128 0.94 5.09 16.60
C GLU A 128 -0.51 5.30 17.01
N LEU A 129 -1.44 5.00 16.12
CA LEU A 129 -2.87 5.08 16.39
C LEU A 129 -3.49 3.68 16.31
N GLY A 130 -4.02 3.19 17.41
CA GLY A 130 -4.71 1.90 17.51
C GLY A 130 -6.08 2.03 18.16
N GLU A 131 -6.69 0.91 18.52
CA GLU A 131 -8.02 0.89 19.18
C GLU A 131 -8.01 1.60 20.54
N GLN A 132 -6.87 1.61 21.22
CA GLN A 132 -6.69 2.23 22.54
C GLN A 132 -6.45 3.74 22.48
N GLY A 133 -6.38 4.31 21.28
CA GLY A 133 -6.09 5.73 21.02
C GLY A 133 -4.72 5.92 20.37
N MET A 134 -4.00 6.97 20.77
CA MET A 134 -2.69 7.33 20.23
C MET A 134 -1.59 7.09 21.25
N ARG A 135 -0.45 6.58 20.79
CA ARG A 135 0.79 6.41 21.55
C ARG A 135 1.90 7.20 20.86
N LEU A 136 2.51 8.13 21.59
CA LEU A 136 3.63 8.95 21.11
C LEU A 136 4.96 8.44 21.71
N ASN A 137 5.97 8.20 20.89
CA ASN A 137 7.33 7.81 21.29
C ASN A 137 7.36 6.68 22.32
N THR A 138 6.55 5.63 22.10
CA THR A 138 6.45 4.44 22.95
C THR A 138 5.94 4.66 24.39
N ARG A 139 5.29 5.80 24.68
CA ARG A 139 4.62 6.09 25.97
C ARG A 139 3.32 5.31 26.12
N GLU A 140 2.50 5.62 27.12
CA GLU A 140 1.16 5.01 27.24
C GLU A 140 0.22 5.37 26.08
N TRP A 141 -0.78 4.51 25.87
CA TRP A 141 -1.90 4.80 24.98
C TRP A 141 -2.83 5.83 25.62
N VAL A 142 -3.13 6.88 24.86
CA VAL A 142 -4.00 7.97 25.28
C VAL A 142 -5.23 8.01 24.36
N PRO A 143 -6.45 8.00 24.90
CA PRO A 143 -7.66 8.15 24.10
C PRO A 143 -7.63 9.42 23.25
N VAL A 144 -8.17 9.33 22.04
CA VAL A 144 -8.25 10.47 21.11
C VAL A 144 -9.67 10.71 20.64
N ILE A 145 -9.93 11.93 20.18
CA ILE A 145 -11.02 12.22 19.25
C ILE A 145 -10.48 11.97 17.84
N ASP A 146 -11.25 11.29 16.99
CA ASP A 146 -10.98 11.20 15.56
C ASP A 146 -11.93 12.07 14.74
N GLU A 147 -11.37 12.83 13.81
CA GLU A 147 -12.12 13.62 12.84
C GLU A 147 -11.63 13.28 11.43
N GLN A 148 -12.57 12.96 10.55
CA GLN A 148 -12.28 12.68 9.15
C GLN A 148 -12.81 13.83 8.28
N LEU A 149 -11.92 14.41 7.49
CA LEU A 149 -12.24 15.33 6.40
C LEU A 149 -12.12 14.55 5.09
N PRO A 150 -13.23 14.06 4.51
CA PRO A 150 -13.18 13.14 3.37
C PRO A 150 -12.35 13.69 2.21
N GLY A 151 -11.37 12.89 1.77
CA GLY A 151 -10.46 13.26 0.68
C GLY A 151 -9.40 14.31 1.03
N VAL A 152 -9.40 14.86 2.25
CA VAL A 152 -8.49 15.95 2.67
C VAL A 152 -7.52 15.49 3.73
N ALA A 153 -8.01 15.04 4.88
CA ALA A 153 -7.15 14.67 6.00
C ALA A 153 -7.89 13.81 7.03
N LEU A 154 -7.10 13.14 7.86
CA LEU A 154 -7.52 12.60 9.15
C LEU A 154 -6.88 13.44 10.24
N ASN A 155 -7.62 13.69 11.32
CA ASN A 155 -7.14 14.36 12.51
C ASN A 155 -7.38 13.46 13.74
N PHE A 156 -6.38 13.42 14.63
CA PHE A 156 -6.47 12.72 15.89
C PHE A 156 -5.93 13.60 17.00
N ARG A 157 -6.74 13.89 18.03
CA ARG A 157 -6.34 14.75 19.15
C ARG A 157 -6.51 14.04 20.48
N THR A 158 -5.48 14.07 21.32
CA THR A 158 -5.49 13.49 22.67
C THR A 158 -6.57 14.11 23.55
N LEU A 159 -7.28 13.28 24.30
CA LEU A 159 -8.33 13.71 25.24
C LEU A 159 -7.82 14.03 26.65
N ARG A 160 -6.62 13.58 26.99
CA ARG A 160 -6.01 13.73 28.32
C ARG A 160 -4.48 13.59 28.22
N GLY A 161 -3.78 13.89 29.30
CA GLY A 161 -2.32 13.84 29.32
C GLY A 161 -1.72 14.99 28.53
N GLU A 162 -0.57 14.76 27.91
CA GLU A 162 0.08 15.76 27.07
C GLU A 162 -0.73 16.03 25.80
N ALA A 163 -0.91 17.32 25.48
CA ALA A 163 -1.63 17.72 24.29
C ALA A 163 -0.83 17.34 23.04
N ALA A 164 -1.42 16.49 22.21
CA ALA A 164 -0.89 16.14 20.90
C ALA A 164 -2.02 16.04 19.88
N GLU A 165 -1.73 16.52 18.67
CA GLU A 165 -2.63 16.50 17.54
C GLU A 165 -1.89 15.97 16.30
N LEU A 166 -2.41 14.91 15.70
CA LEU A 166 -1.84 14.25 14.54
C LEU A 166 -2.75 14.45 13.34
N TRP A 167 -2.19 15.03 12.28
CA TRP A 167 -2.81 15.16 10.97
C TRP A 167 -2.18 14.17 9.98
N ILE A 168 -3.01 13.50 9.18
CA ILE A 168 -2.57 12.61 8.10
C ILE A 168 -3.22 13.05 6.79
N TYR A 169 -2.42 13.25 5.74
CA TYR A 169 -2.86 13.76 4.43
C TYR A 169 -2.58 12.75 3.30
N PRO A 170 -3.51 12.56 2.35
CA PRO A 170 -3.44 11.60 1.23
C PRO A 170 -2.47 12.06 0.13
N GLN A 171 -1.22 12.23 0.51
CA GLN A 171 -0.14 12.75 -0.31
C GLN A 171 1.10 11.91 -0.05
N GLY A 172 1.76 11.43 -1.11
CA GLY A 172 3.02 10.71 -1.00
C GLY A 172 4.08 11.56 -0.27
N CYS A 173 4.86 10.91 0.60
CA CYS A 173 5.79 11.57 1.50
C CYS A 173 7.20 10.96 1.43
N ARG A 174 8.20 11.84 1.42
CA ARG A 174 9.64 11.55 1.33
C ARG A 174 10.44 12.32 2.39
N ALA A 175 9.79 12.73 3.47
CA ALA A 175 10.44 13.50 4.54
C ALA A 175 11.48 12.68 5.32
N ILE A 176 11.53 11.36 5.11
CA ILE A 176 12.47 10.44 5.74
C ILE A 176 13.46 9.97 4.67
N PRO A 177 14.77 10.20 4.85
CA PRO A 177 15.78 9.82 3.88
C PRO A 177 15.68 8.34 3.48
N GLY A 178 15.75 8.08 2.16
CA GLY A 178 15.69 6.71 1.62
C GLY A 178 14.35 6.01 1.84
N SER A 179 13.28 6.74 2.17
CA SER A 179 11.96 6.17 2.39
C SER A 179 10.87 6.94 1.67
N PHE A 180 9.89 6.19 1.16
CA PHE A 180 8.61 6.68 0.70
C PHE A 180 7.50 6.09 1.55
N PHE A 181 6.48 6.91 1.79
CA PHE A 181 5.22 6.50 2.39
C PHE A 181 4.07 7.15 1.63
N HIS A 182 2.94 6.46 1.53
CA HIS A 182 1.78 6.94 0.76
C HIS A 182 1.02 8.11 1.43
N GLN A 183 1.37 8.51 2.65
CA GLN A 183 0.77 9.65 3.35
C GLN A 183 1.83 10.57 3.94
N ARG A 184 1.50 11.86 3.99
CA ARG A 184 2.21 12.86 4.78
C ARG A 184 1.55 12.96 6.16
N ALA A 185 2.34 13.22 7.18
CA ALA A 185 1.86 13.44 8.53
C ALA A 185 2.40 14.74 9.12
N VAL A 186 1.62 15.33 10.03
CA VAL A 186 2.05 16.45 10.84
C VAL A 186 1.64 16.19 12.28
N LEU A 187 2.61 16.24 13.18
CA LEU A 187 2.40 16.18 14.62
C LEU A 187 2.53 17.58 15.21
N GLU A 188 1.48 18.04 15.89
CA GLU A 188 1.54 19.20 16.77
C GLU A 188 1.61 18.70 18.21
N HIS A 189 2.73 18.98 18.88
CA HIS A 189 2.99 18.56 20.26
C HIS A 189 3.87 19.60 20.93
N ASP A 190 3.52 19.99 22.17
CA ASP A 190 4.21 21.06 22.92
C ASP A 190 4.32 22.40 22.16
N GLY A 191 3.31 22.72 21.35
CA GLY A 191 3.29 23.93 20.52
C GLY A 191 4.24 23.89 19.32
N LEU A 192 4.91 22.75 19.08
CA LEU A 192 5.78 22.53 17.93
C LEU A 192 5.05 21.71 16.88
N ARG A 193 5.06 22.22 15.64
CA ARG A 193 4.57 21.53 14.46
C ARG A 193 5.73 20.79 13.79
N GLN A 194 5.63 19.48 13.73
CA GLN A 194 6.67 18.58 13.24
C GLN A 194 6.12 17.81 12.04
N GLU A 195 6.79 17.95 10.89
CA GLU A 195 6.43 17.24 9.66
C GLU A 195 6.97 15.80 9.69
N GLY A 196 6.31 14.92 8.94
CA GLY A 196 6.70 13.53 8.82
C GLY A 196 5.90 12.79 7.77
N CYS A 197 6.02 11.48 7.79
CA CYS A 197 5.31 10.58 6.88
C CYS A 197 4.44 9.61 7.68
N ALA A 198 3.43 9.03 7.02
CA ALA A 198 2.58 8.02 7.63
C ALA A 198 2.25 6.86 6.69
N TYR A 199 1.99 5.70 7.30
CA TYR A 199 1.42 4.56 6.61
C TYR A 199 0.27 3.93 7.41
N ARG A 200 -0.59 3.21 6.71
CA ARG A 200 -1.72 2.48 7.28
C ARG A 200 -1.23 1.11 7.72
N GLY A 201 -1.60 0.67 8.91
CA GLY A 201 -1.32 -0.70 9.36
C GLY A 201 -1.98 -1.78 8.50
N TRP A 202 -1.66 -3.04 8.78
CA TRP A 202 -2.08 -4.21 8.03
C TRP A 202 -2.81 -5.23 8.91
#